data_AF-A0A841J8J6-F1
#
_entry.id   AF-A0A841J8J6-F1
#
_cell.length_a   1.000
_cell.length_b   1.000
_cell.length_c   1.000
_cell.angle_alpha   90.00
_cell.angle_beta   90.00
_cell.angle_gamma   90.00
#
_symmetry.space_group_name_H-M   'P 1'
#
loop_
_entity.id
_entity.type
_entity.pdbx_description
1 polymer ?
#
loop_
_entity_poly.entity_id
_entity_poly.type
_entity_poly.pdbx_seq_one_letter_code
_entity_poly.pdbx_strand_id
1 'polypeptide(L)'
;MRKFAPDLLEALQFRAGKGSAKTIAAVEMLRDLNRSGKRDLPPDAPMPFRKEWRKIVVGDDGKINRRLWEIATIAHLRNKLRSGDVWVERSAGYRRFDSYLLSDPKAKPIVSALGLPPTASEWLEQRGRELDWRLKKFAQRLKRDALEGVRFRDGRLQISPIRTIATPDAEVLADRLDAMMPRIRITELLHEVAQETGFLAAFTNLRTGEACPNENALLATILADATNLGLSRMAAASQGVTRDQLLWTHDAYIRDDSYRAALAVLINAHHRLPFSRVWGDGATSSSAWFPTDRSASTTTLVSARPNGAFDTAPI
;
A
#
# COMPACT_ATOMS: atom_id res chain seq x y z
N MET A 1 -1.96 -27.60 6.86
CA MET A 1 -3.20 -27.56 6.05
C MET A 1 -4.26 -28.53 6.55
N ARG A 2 -4.05 -29.86 6.49
CA ARG A 2 -5.10 -30.85 6.83
C ARG A 2 -5.58 -30.90 8.29
N LYS A 3 -4.85 -30.30 9.23
CA LYS A 3 -5.30 -30.15 10.62
C LYS A 3 -6.22 -28.94 10.82
N PHE A 4 -5.89 -27.80 10.21
CA PHE A 4 -6.61 -26.53 10.43
C PHE A 4 -7.70 -26.24 9.40
N ALA A 5 -7.53 -26.70 8.15
CA ALA A 5 -8.48 -26.42 7.08
C ALA A 5 -9.86 -27.04 7.33
N PRO A 6 -9.99 -28.28 7.83
CA PRO A 6 -11.31 -28.84 8.16
C PRO A 6 -12.06 -28.01 9.21
N ASP A 7 -11.40 -27.70 10.33
CA ASP A 7 -11.99 -26.93 11.43
C ASP A 7 -12.42 -25.53 10.98
N LEU A 8 -11.58 -24.86 10.18
CA LEU A 8 -11.88 -23.54 9.61
C LEU A 8 -13.10 -23.60 8.68
N LEU A 9 -13.17 -24.61 7.81
CA LEU A 9 -14.25 -24.75 6.85
C LEU A 9 -15.57 -25.12 7.52
N GLU A 10 -15.56 -25.86 8.62
CA GLU A 10 -16.75 -26.16 9.42
C GLU A 10 -17.22 -24.94 10.23
N ALA A 11 -16.30 -24.20 10.84
CA ALA A 11 -16.64 -23.07 11.69
C ALA A 11 -17.20 -21.86 10.92
N LEU A 12 -16.81 -21.68 9.65
CA LEU A 12 -17.17 -20.51 8.85
C LEU A 12 -18.22 -20.83 7.79
N GLN A 13 -19.27 -20.00 7.73
CA GLN A 13 -20.26 -20.07 6.65
C GLN A 13 -19.86 -19.11 5.52
N PHE A 14 -19.42 -19.68 4.40
CA PHE A 14 -19.07 -18.94 3.19
C PHE A 14 -20.30 -18.72 2.32
N ARG A 15 -20.51 -17.50 1.86
CA ARG A 15 -21.49 -17.15 0.83
C ARG A 15 -20.80 -16.47 -0.34
N ALA A 16 -21.37 -16.58 -1.53
CA ALA A 16 -20.76 -16.07 -2.74
C ALA A 16 -21.74 -15.29 -3.61
N GLY A 17 -21.20 -14.33 -4.38
CA GLY A 17 -21.96 -13.61 -5.40
C GLY A 17 -22.30 -14.50 -6.59
N LYS A 18 -23.15 -14.01 -7.50
CA LYS A 18 -23.65 -14.76 -8.68
C LYS A 18 -22.53 -15.35 -9.56
N GLY A 19 -21.32 -14.78 -9.56
CA GLY A 19 -20.17 -15.25 -10.34
C GLY A 19 -19.29 -16.33 -9.67
N SER A 20 -19.53 -16.66 -8.40
CA SER A 20 -18.62 -17.50 -7.59
C SER A 20 -19.26 -18.79 -7.08
N ALA A 21 -20.36 -19.24 -7.70
CA ALA A 21 -21.07 -20.48 -7.33
C ALA A 21 -20.16 -21.72 -7.40
N LYS A 22 -19.31 -21.83 -8.42
CA LYS A 22 -18.33 -22.93 -8.55
C LYS A 22 -17.30 -22.96 -7.41
N THR A 23 -17.03 -21.81 -6.78
CA THR A 23 -16.13 -21.71 -5.63
C THR A 23 -16.79 -22.27 -4.37
N ILE A 24 -18.08 -22.01 -4.15
CA ILE A 24 -18.82 -22.60 -3.03
C ILE A 24 -18.97 -24.11 -3.21
N ALA A 25 -19.31 -24.58 -4.42
CA ALA A 25 -19.37 -26.01 -4.71
C ALA A 25 -18.03 -26.72 -4.44
N ALA A 26 -16.90 -26.10 -4.79
CA ALA A 26 -15.57 -26.64 -4.46
C ALA A 26 -15.33 -26.70 -2.93
N VAL A 27 -15.79 -25.70 -2.18
CA VAL A 27 -15.66 -25.66 -0.71
C VAL A 27 -16.54 -26.71 -0.05
N GLU A 28 -17.78 -26.88 -0.50
CA GLU A 28 -18.69 -27.92 -0.01
C GLU A 28 -18.16 -29.32 -0.29
N MET A 29 -17.68 -29.58 -1.52
CA MET A 29 -17.01 -30.84 -1.84
C MET A 29 -15.79 -31.06 -0.94
N LEU A 30 -15.00 -30.02 -0.65
CA LEU A 30 -13.86 -30.12 0.25
C LEU A 30 -14.28 -30.45 1.70
N ARG A 31 -15.41 -29.92 2.18
CA ARG A 31 -15.99 -30.30 3.49
C ARG A 31 -16.39 -31.76 3.51
N ASP A 32 -17.10 -32.23 2.49
CA ASP A 32 -17.55 -33.62 2.40
C ASP A 32 -16.37 -34.59 2.37
N LEU A 33 -15.32 -34.28 1.59
CA LEU A 33 -14.08 -35.08 1.54
C LEU A 33 -13.32 -35.11 2.86
N ASN A 34 -13.41 -34.04 3.65
CA ASN A 34 -12.80 -33.98 4.99
C ASN A 34 -13.62 -34.81 6.00
N ARG A 35 -14.96 -34.76 5.95
CA ARG A 35 -15.84 -35.58 6.80
C ARG A 35 -15.77 -37.07 6.46
N SER A 36 -15.78 -37.40 5.17
CA SER A 36 -15.86 -38.79 4.71
C SER A 36 -14.51 -39.50 4.62
N GLY A 37 -13.39 -38.78 4.73
CA GLY A 37 -12.04 -39.32 4.60
C GLY A 37 -11.68 -39.90 3.23
N LYS A 38 -12.55 -39.77 2.21
CA LYS A 38 -12.40 -40.40 0.88
C LYS A 38 -11.22 -39.82 0.13
N ARG A 39 -10.27 -40.67 -0.30
CA ARG A 39 -9.00 -40.23 -0.90
C ARG A 39 -9.12 -39.78 -2.36
N ASP A 40 -10.12 -40.27 -3.08
CA ASP A 40 -10.31 -39.98 -4.50
C ASP A 40 -11.27 -38.82 -4.74
N LEU A 41 -10.93 -37.99 -5.71
CA LEU A 41 -11.79 -36.93 -6.22
C LEU A 41 -12.61 -37.49 -7.38
N PRO A 42 -13.89 -37.10 -7.51
CA PRO A 42 -14.66 -37.43 -8.68
C PRO A 42 -14.10 -36.70 -9.92
N PRO A 43 -14.26 -37.27 -11.12
CA PRO A 43 -13.72 -36.68 -12.35
C PRO A 43 -14.35 -35.33 -12.72
N ASP A 44 -15.51 -35.00 -12.16
CA ASP A 44 -16.23 -33.74 -12.36
C ASP A 44 -15.94 -32.68 -11.28
N ALA A 45 -14.89 -32.89 -10.47
CA ALA A 45 -14.55 -31.99 -9.36
C ALA A 45 -14.50 -30.52 -9.80
N PRO A 46 -15.18 -29.58 -9.10
CA PRO A 46 -15.18 -28.18 -9.47
C PRO A 46 -13.76 -27.60 -9.51
N MET A 47 -13.40 -26.98 -10.63
CA MET A 47 -12.12 -26.29 -10.81
C MET A 47 -12.33 -24.80 -11.12
N PRO A 48 -12.76 -23.99 -10.15
CA PRO A 48 -12.96 -22.54 -10.31
C PRO A 48 -11.64 -21.76 -10.51
N PHE A 49 -10.50 -22.46 -10.57
CA PHE A 49 -9.16 -21.89 -10.70
C PHE A 49 -8.84 -21.40 -12.12
N ARG A 50 -7.81 -20.56 -12.23
CA ARG A 50 -7.21 -20.15 -13.51
C ARG A 50 -6.60 -21.35 -14.24
N LYS A 51 -6.41 -21.23 -15.56
CA LYS A 51 -5.90 -22.31 -16.43
C LYS A 51 -4.56 -22.89 -15.95
N GLU A 52 -3.67 -22.04 -15.45
CA GLU A 52 -2.36 -22.45 -14.88
C GLU A 52 -2.53 -23.43 -13.72
N TRP A 53 -3.41 -23.13 -12.76
CA TRP A 53 -3.70 -24.00 -11.62
C TRP A 53 -4.36 -25.30 -12.06
N ARG A 54 -5.22 -25.29 -13.08
CA ARG A 54 -5.81 -26.52 -13.63
C ARG A 54 -4.75 -27.46 -14.19
N LYS A 55 -3.75 -26.94 -14.89
CA LYS A 55 -2.62 -27.73 -15.41
C LYS A 55 -1.76 -28.34 -14.30
N ILE A 56 -1.66 -27.68 -13.15
CA ILE A 56 -0.89 -28.21 -12.00
C ILE A 56 -1.71 -29.29 -11.27
N VAL A 57 -3.02 -29.11 -11.20
CA VAL A 57 -3.94 -30.01 -10.47
C VAL A 57 -4.21 -31.31 -11.24
N VAL A 58 -4.28 -31.24 -12.58
CA VAL A 58 -4.43 -32.40 -13.46
C VAL A 58 -3.02 -32.87 -13.84
N GLY A 59 -2.64 -34.08 -13.42
CA GLY A 59 -1.36 -34.67 -13.82
C GLY A 59 -1.31 -35.01 -15.31
N ASP A 60 -0.12 -35.31 -15.81
CA ASP A 60 0.09 -35.70 -17.21
C ASP A 60 -0.67 -37.00 -17.58
N ASP A 61 -1.03 -37.80 -16.59
CA ASP A 61 -1.86 -39.01 -16.69
C ASP A 61 -3.37 -38.71 -16.73
N GLY A 62 -3.77 -37.44 -16.73
CA GLY A 62 -5.17 -36.99 -16.71
C GLY A 62 -5.86 -37.16 -15.35
N LYS A 63 -5.14 -37.62 -14.31
CA LYS A 63 -5.72 -37.80 -12.97
C LYS A 63 -5.63 -36.51 -12.16
N ILE A 64 -6.67 -36.25 -11.38
CA ILE A 64 -6.75 -35.08 -10.50
C ILE A 64 -5.98 -35.38 -9.22
N ASN A 65 -4.91 -34.65 -8.94
CA ASN A 65 -4.18 -34.79 -7.69
C ASN A 65 -4.94 -34.07 -6.56
N ARG A 66 -5.48 -34.86 -5.63
CA ARG A 66 -6.24 -34.35 -4.48
C ARG A 66 -5.50 -33.29 -3.66
N ARG A 67 -4.22 -33.50 -3.36
CA ARG A 67 -3.46 -32.57 -2.51
C ARG A 67 -3.31 -31.21 -3.19
N LEU A 68 -3.04 -31.22 -4.49
CA LEU A 68 -2.90 -30.00 -5.28
C LEU A 68 -4.26 -29.32 -5.48
N TRP A 69 -5.34 -30.09 -5.67
CA TRP A 69 -6.69 -29.55 -5.72
C TRP A 69 -7.09 -28.88 -4.39
N GLU A 70 -6.83 -29.50 -3.24
CA GLU A 70 -7.08 -28.92 -1.91
C GLU A 70 -6.37 -27.56 -1.74
N ILE A 71 -5.09 -27.50 -2.11
CA ILE A 71 -4.29 -26.27 -2.04
C ILE A 71 -4.84 -25.21 -2.99
N ALA A 72 -5.18 -25.60 -4.23
CA ALA A 72 -5.75 -24.69 -5.21
C ALA A 72 -7.11 -24.13 -4.76
N THR A 73 -7.98 -24.97 -4.17
CA THR A 73 -9.26 -24.56 -3.59
C THR A 73 -9.10 -23.52 -2.49
N ILE A 74 -8.20 -23.76 -1.54
CA ILE A 74 -7.99 -22.82 -0.42
C ILE A 74 -7.29 -21.54 -0.89
N ALA A 75 -6.31 -21.63 -1.80
CA ALA A 75 -5.66 -20.46 -2.38
C ALA A 75 -6.65 -19.59 -3.17
N HIS A 76 -7.54 -20.22 -3.93
CA HIS A 76 -8.60 -19.54 -4.66
C HIS A 76 -9.63 -18.91 -3.72
N LEU A 77 -10.06 -19.62 -2.67
CA LEU A 77 -10.96 -19.09 -1.64
C LEU A 77 -10.36 -17.86 -0.95
N ARG A 78 -9.07 -17.89 -0.59
CA ARG A 78 -8.35 -16.73 -0.02
C ARG A 78 -8.41 -15.52 -0.94
N ASN A 79 -8.18 -15.72 -2.24
CA ASN A 79 -8.23 -14.62 -3.20
C ASN A 79 -9.66 -14.08 -3.37
N LYS A 80 -10.67 -14.96 -3.35
CA LYS A 80 -12.08 -14.56 -3.45
C LYS A 80 -12.58 -13.80 -2.22
N LEU A 81 -12.13 -14.20 -1.02
CA LEU A 81 -12.35 -13.46 0.22
C LEU A 81 -11.71 -12.06 0.15
N ARG A 82 -10.48 -11.94 -0.37
CA ARG A 82 -9.81 -10.64 -0.56
C ARG A 82 -10.52 -9.73 -1.56
N SER A 83 -11.10 -10.29 -2.62
CA SER A 83 -11.86 -9.50 -3.60
C SER A 83 -13.28 -9.14 -3.16
N GLY A 84 -13.81 -9.75 -2.09
CA GLY A 84 -15.20 -9.58 -1.66
C GLY A 84 -16.24 -10.41 -2.44
N ASP A 85 -15.82 -11.17 -3.45
CA ASP A 85 -16.67 -12.10 -4.23
C ASP A 85 -17.25 -13.25 -3.39
N VAL A 86 -16.53 -13.63 -2.34
CA VAL A 86 -16.95 -14.57 -1.29
C VAL A 86 -16.85 -13.84 0.03
N TRP A 87 -17.85 -13.99 0.90
CA TRP A 87 -17.89 -13.34 2.20
C TRP A 87 -18.35 -14.30 3.30
N VAL A 88 -18.15 -13.86 4.54
CA VAL A 88 -18.57 -14.57 5.75
C VAL A 88 -19.52 -13.66 6.54
N GLU A 89 -20.77 -14.08 6.74
CA GLU A 89 -21.83 -13.20 7.30
C GLU A 89 -21.51 -12.64 8.70
N ARG A 90 -20.75 -13.39 9.51
CA ARG A 90 -20.40 -12.99 10.88
C ARG A 90 -19.01 -12.33 10.99
N SER A 91 -18.32 -12.08 9.88
CA SER A 91 -17.01 -11.43 9.91
C SER A 91 -17.15 -9.91 9.95
N ALA A 92 -16.23 -9.22 10.64
CA ALA A 92 -16.11 -7.77 10.53
C ALA A 92 -15.29 -7.36 9.29
N GLY A 93 -14.25 -8.13 8.96
CA GLY A 93 -13.30 -7.81 7.87
C GLY A 93 -13.62 -8.43 6.51
N TYR A 94 -14.46 -9.47 6.46
CA TYR A 94 -14.82 -10.18 5.22
C TYR A 94 -16.34 -10.19 5.01
N ARG A 95 -16.96 -9.00 5.07
CA ARG A 95 -18.41 -8.85 4.81
C ARG A 95 -18.68 -8.78 3.31
N ARG A 96 -19.96 -8.90 2.96
CA ARG A 96 -20.43 -8.67 1.59
C ARG A 96 -20.00 -7.29 1.12
N PHE A 97 -19.43 -7.18 -0.07
CA PHE A 97 -18.94 -5.90 -0.62
C PHE A 97 -20.00 -4.78 -0.53
N ASP A 98 -21.24 -5.08 -0.94
CA ASP A 98 -22.35 -4.13 -0.92
C ASP A 98 -22.66 -3.57 0.49
N SER A 99 -22.28 -4.28 1.55
CA SER A 99 -22.52 -3.81 2.94
C SER A 99 -21.60 -2.66 3.36
N TYR A 100 -20.50 -2.44 2.64
CA TYR A 100 -19.62 -1.28 2.84
C TYR A 100 -20.13 -0.03 2.10
N LEU A 101 -21.08 -0.20 1.17
CA LEU A 101 -21.65 0.90 0.42
C LEU A 101 -22.71 1.61 1.25
N LEU A 102 -22.78 2.93 1.10
CA LEU A 102 -23.90 3.70 1.63
C LEU A 102 -25.18 3.30 0.91
N SER A 103 -26.29 3.22 1.64
CA SER A 103 -27.59 3.07 1.02
C SER A 103 -27.94 4.32 0.19
N ASP A 104 -28.66 4.14 -0.91
CA ASP A 104 -29.11 5.21 -1.80
C ASP A 104 -29.62 6.49 -1.08
N PRO A 105 -30.50 6.42 -0.06
CA PRO A 105 -30.96 7.63 0.62
C PRO A 105 -29.85 8.37 1.38
N LYS A 106 -28.83 7.66 1.88
CA LYS A 106 -27.68 8.28 2.55
C LYS A 106 -26.64 8.80 1.56
N ALA A 107 -26.52 8.18 0.39
CA ALA A 107 -25.57 8.58 -0.65
C ALA A 107 -26.01 9.85 -1.40
N LYS A 108 -27.30 10.00 -1.70
CA LYS A 108 -27.87 11.14 -2.46
C LYS A 108 -27.40 12.53 -1.99
N PRO A 109 -27.47 12.91 -0.70
CA PRO A 109 -27.02 14.23 -0.26
C PRO A 109 -25.51 14.44 -0.47
N ILE A 110 -24.70 13.39 -0.32
CA ILE A 110 -23.25 13.45 -0.50
C ILE A 110 -22.90 13.62 -1.98
N VAL A 111 -23.55 12.83 -2.86
CA VAL A 111 -23.37 12.90 -4.32
C VAL A 111 -23.72 14.30 -4.83
N SER A 112 -24.84 14.87 -4.35
CA SER A 112 -25.25 16.23 -4.69
C SER A 112 -24.27 17.29 -4.18
N ALA A 113 -23.77 17.16 -2.93
CA ALA A 113 -22.81 18.09 -2.36
C ALA A 113 -21.46 18.07 -3.11
N LEU A 114 -21.07 16.91 -3.65
CA LEU A 114 -19.87 16.75 -4.47
C LEU A 114 -20.05 17.16 -5.94
N GLY A 115 -21.26 17.56 -6.35
CA GLY A 115 -21.58 17.92 -7.74
C GLY A 115 -21.46 16.74 -8.71
N LEU A 116 -21.64 15.51 -8.22
CA LEU A 116 -21.54 14.29 -9.04
C LEU A 116 -22.91 13.93 -9.65
N PRO A 117 -22.96 13.33 -10.85
CA PRO A 117 -24.19 12.80 -11.43
C PRO A 117 -24.82 11.71 -10.55
N PRO A 118 -26.16 11.57 -10.56
CA PRO A 118 -26.87 10.62 -9.72
C PRO A 118 -26.69 9.16 -10.16
N THR A 119 -26.26 8.91 -11.40
CA THR A 119 -26.07 7.56 -11.93
C THR A 119 -24.64 7.30 -12.40
N ALA A 120 -24.20 6.05 -12.26
CA ALA A 120 -22.86 5.62 -12.68
C ALA A 120 -22.67 5.75 -14.20
N SER A 121 -23.70 5.46 -14.99
CA SER A 121 -23.64 5.57 -16.46
C SER A 121 -23.42 7.01 -16.91
N GLU A 122 -24.16 7.98 -16.36
CA GLU A 122 -23.98 9.40 -16.69
C GLU A 122 -22.57 9.88 -16.29
N TRP A 123 -22.08 9.47 -15.11
CA TRP A 123 -20.72 9.82 -14.68
C TRP A 123 -19.66 9.23 -15.62
N LEU A 124 -19.80 7.96 -16.02
CA LEU A 124 -18.88 7.32 -16.95
C LEU A 124 -18.90 7.98 -18.33
N GLU A 125 -20.08 8.33 -18.84
CA GLU A 125 -20.21 9.06 -20.11
C GLU A 125 -19.61 10.47 -20.03
N GLN A 126 -19.82 11.18 -18.92
CA GLN A 126 -19.24 12.50 -18.69
C GLN A 126 -17.71 12.41 -18.66
N ARG A 127 -17.14 11.46 -17.89
CA ARG A 127 -15.69 11.26 -17.80
C ARG A 127 -15.08 10.75 -19.10
N GLY A 128 -15.79 9.89 -19.82
CA GLY A 128 -15.41 9.43 -21.15
C GLY A 128 -15.30 10.57 -22.15
N ARG A 129 -16.32 11.46 -22.19
CA ARG A 129 -16.30 12.67 -23.02
C ARG A 129 -15.18 13.63 -22.63
N GLU A 130 -14.98 13.86 -21.34
CA GLU A 130 -13.90 14.71 -20.83
C GLU A 130 -12.53 14.16 -21.20
N LEU A 131 -12.32 12.86 -21.04
CA LEU A 131 -11.07 12.18 -21.41
C LEU A 131 -10.81 12.29 -22.92
N ASP A 132 -11.79 11.96 -23.74
CA ASP A 132 -11.68 12.05 -25.20
C ASP A 132 -11.35 13.48 -25.65
N TRP A 133 -12.05 14.47 -25.11
CA TRP A 133 -11.78 15.88 -25.38
C TRP A 133 -10.36 16.29 -24.95
N ARG A 134 -9.92 15.91 -23.74
CA ARG A 134 -8.57 16.23 -23.24
C ARG A 134 -7.49 15.57 -24.09
N LEU A 135 -7.67 14.31 -24.50
CA LEU A 135 -6.72 13.60 -25.35
C LEU A 135 -6.65 14.21 -26.75
N LYS A 136 -7.79 14.56 -27.35
CA LYS A 136 -7.82 15.28 -28.64
C LYS A 136 -7.13 16.63 -28.56
N LYS A 137 -7.41 17.40 -27.52
CA LYS A 137 -6.75 18.70 -27.27
C LYS A 137 -5.25 18.55 -27.04
N PHE A 138 -4.85 17.56 -26.25
CA PHE A 138 -3.44 17.23 -26.02
C PHE A 138 -2.73 16.85 -27.33
N ALA A 139 -3.31 15.94 -28.12
CA ALA A 139 -2.74 15.52 -29.40
C ALA A 139 -2.61 16.69 -30.39
N GLN A 140 -3.59 17.60 -30.45
CA GLN A 140 -3.52 18.81 -31.27
C GLN A 140 -2.40 19.76 -30.82
N ARG A 141 -2.26 19.99 -29.51
CA ARG A 141 -1.19 20.85 -28.96
C ARG A 141 0.19 20.23 -29.14
N LEU A 142 0.31 18.91 -28.97
CA LEU A 142 1.54 18.16 -29.18
C LEU A 142 2.01 18.26 -30.64
N LYS A 143 1.09 18.15 -31.62
CA LYS A 143 1.41 18.35 -33.05
C LYS A 143 1.91 19.76 -33.38
N ARG A 144 1.50 20.76 -32.60
CA ARG A 144 1.88 22.17 -32.81
C ARG A 144 3.10 22.60 -31.97
N ASP A 145 3.74 21.66 -31.28
CA ASP A 145 4.81 21.91 -30.29
C ASP A 145 4.42 22.99 -29.24
N ALA A 146 3.12 23.06 -28.92
CA ALA A 146 2.52 24.09 -28.08
C ALA A 146 2.35 23.64 -26.61
N LEU A 147 3.02 22.56 -26.22
CA LEU A 147 3.02 22.04 -24.85
C LEU A 147 4.37 22.35 -24.21
N GLU A 148 4.34 23.11 -23.13
CA GLU A 148 5.54 23.40 -22.35
C GLU A 148 6.06 22.11 -21.69
N GLY A 149 7.34 21.82 -21.90
CA GLY A 149 7.99 20.65 -21.32
C GLY A 149 7.51 19.29 -21.87
N VAL A 150 6.73 19.23 -22.95
CA VAL A 150 6.31 17.94 -23.54
C VAL A 150 6.52 17.96 -25.05
N ARG A 151 7.35 17.05 -25.56
CA ARG A 151 7.66 16.92 -26.99
C ARG A 151 7.45 15.49 -27.46
N PHE A 152 7.13 15.32 -28.74
CA PHE A 152 7.04 14.01 -29.38
C PHE A 152 8.05 13.93 -30.53
N ARG A 153 9.07 13.07 -30.40
CA ARG A 153 10.12 12.85 -31.40
C ARG A 153 10.39 11.35 -31.55
N ASP A 154 10.52 10.89 -32.79
CA ASP A 154 10.87 9.49 -33.13
C ASP A 154 9.99 8.43 -32.44
N GLY A 155 8.69 8.69 -32.35
CA GLY A 155 7.74 7.80 -31.68
C GLY A 155 7.83 7.80 -30.15
N ARG A 156 8.63 8.69 -29.55
CA ARG A 156 8.82 8.80 -28.10
C ARG A 156 8.30 10.14 -27.58
N LEU A 157 7.56 10.08 -26.48
CA LEU A 157 7.14 11.24 -25.71
C LEU A 157 8.27 11.62 -24.74
N GLN A 158 8.83 12.81 -24.91
CA GLN A 158 9.82 13.42 -24.03
C GLN A 158 9.11 14.40 -23.11
N ILE A 159 9.14 14.13 -21.81
CA ILE A 159 8.61 15.02 -20.78
C ILE A 159 9.80 15.63 -20.05
N SER A 160 9.94 16.94 -20.12
CA SER A 160 10.91 17.69 -19.34
C SER A 160 10.59 17.54 -17.85
N PRO A 161 11.60 17.30 -17.00
CA PRO A 161 11.41 17.28 -15.56
C PRO A 161 10.73 18.56 -15.09
N ILE A 162 9.79 18.43 -14.16
CA ILE A 162 9.21 19.57 -13.46
C ILE A 162 10.37 20.31 -12.78
N ARG A 163 10.62 21.56 -13.17
CA ARG A 163 11.65 22.37 -12.54
C ARG A 163 11.12 22.86 -11.20
N THR A 164 11.93 22.72 -10.15
CA THR A 164 11.64 23.33 -8.86
C THR A 164 11.46 24.83 -9.07
N ILE A 165 10.32 25.37 -8.62
CA ILE A 165 10.13 26.81 -8.51
C ILE A 165 10.80 27.22 -7.19
N ALA A 166 12.13 27.24 -7.18
CA ALA A 166 12.89 27.84 -6.09
C ALA A 166 13.04 29.33 -6.38
N THR A 167 12.48 30.16 -5.51
CA THR A 167 12.77 31.60 -5.54
C THR A 167 14.18 31.80 -5.01
N PRO A 168 14.99 32.72 -5.58
CA PRO A 168 16.35 32.99 -5.10
C PRO A 168 16.42 33.25 -3.59
N ASP A 169 15.43 33.96 -3.03
CA ASP A 169 15.33 34.23 -1.59
C ASP A 169 15.18 32.95 -0.74
N ALA A 170 14.51 31.93 -1.29
CA ALA A 170 14.33 30.65 -0.60
C ALA A 170 15.62 29.83 -0.60
N GLU A 171 16.41 29.90 -1.67
CA GLU A 171 17.73 29.25 -1.73
C GLU A 171 18.71 29.90 -0.73
N VAL A 172 18.76 31.24 -0.70
CA VAL A 172 19.58 31.99 0.28
C VAL A 172 19.20 31.63 1.72
N LEU A 173 17.90 31.49 2.01
CA LEU A 173 17.44 31.08 3.33
C LEU A 173 17.83 29.62 3.65
N ALA A 174 17.67 28.70 2.69
CA ALA A 174 18.05 27.30 2.86
C ALA A 174 19.55 27.15 3.14
N ASP A 175 20.40 27.83 2.38
CA ASP A 175 21.86 27.82 2.58
C ASP A 175 22.24 28.34 3.96
N ARG A 176 21.55 29.40 4.43
CA ARG A 176 21.77 29.94 5.78
C ARG A 176 21.37 28.95 6.86
N LEU A 177 20.24 28.25 6.70
CA LEU A 177 19.79 27.22 7.65
C LEU A 177 20.75 26.03 7.64
N ASP A 178 21.18 25.55 6.48
CA ASP A 178 22.13 24.45 6.34
C ASP A 178 23.48 24.79 6.98
N ALA A 179 23.94 26.04 6.84
CA ALA A 179 25.16 26.51 7.50
C ALA A 179 25.06 26.54 9.03
N MET A 180 23.85 26.62 9.60
CA MET A 180 23.61 26.55 11.05
C MET A 180 23.51 25.11 11.57
N MET A 181 23.27 24.12 10.70
CA MET A 181 23.08 22.73 11.11
C MET A 181 24.43 22.01 11.32
N PRO A 182 24.64 21.34 12.47
CA PRO A 182 25.84 20.55 12.68
C PRO A 182 25.87 19.33 11.77
N ARG A 183 27.08 18.94 11.33
CA ARG A 183 27.28 17.69 10.60
C ARG A 183 27.29 16.51 11.58
N ILE A 184 26.16 15.84 11.71
CA ILE A 184 25.97 14.67 12.58
C ILE A 184 25.87 13.38 11.78
N ARG A 185 26.27 12.25 12.37
CA ARG A 185 26.06 10.94 11.74
C ARG A 185 24.59 10.57 11.83
N ILE A 186 24.03 10.00 10.76
CA ILE A 186 22.60 9.61 10.73
C ILE A 186 22.25 8.64 11.86
N THR A 187 23.18 7.77 12.25
CA THR A 187 23.00 6.83 13.36
C THR A 187 22.89 7.52 14.71
N GLU A 188 23.64 8.60 14.93
CA GLU A 188 23.58 9.41 16.16
C GLU A 188 22.26 10.18 16.22
N LEU A 189 21.85 10.79 15.09
CA LEU A 189 20.55 11.47 14.99
C LEU A 189 19.39 10.50 15.27
N LEU A 190 19.43 9.29 14.70
CA LEU A 190 18.40 8.29 14.93
C LEU A 190 18.35 7.85 16.41
N HIS A 191 19.50 7.76 17.07
CA HIS A 191 19.56 7.45 18.50
C HIS A 191 19.00 8.58 19.35
N GLU A 192 19.33 9.84 19.04
CA GLU A 192 18.77 11.02 19.72
C GLU A 192 17.25 11.08 19.58
N VAL A 193 16.72 10.92 18.36
CA VAL A 193 15.27 10.86 18.11
C VAL A 193 14.63 9.67 18.83
N ALA A 194 15.31 8.53 18.91
CA ALA A 194 14.82 7.37 19.66
C ALA A 194 14.69 7.66 21.16
N GLN A 195 15.67 8.34 21.76
CA GLN A 195 15.64 8.74 23.17
C GLN A 195 14.54 9.78 23.45
N GLU A 196 14.42 10.80 22.59
CA GLU A 196 13.42 11.87 22.75
C GLU A 196 11.98 11.39 22.57
N THR A 197 11.74 10.49 21.62
CA THR A 197 10.37 10.08 21.26
C THR A 197 9.97 8.72 21.82
N GLY A 198 10.93 7.87 22.17
CA GLY A 198 10.68 6.50 22.62
C GLY A 198 10.15 5.57 21.53
N PHE A 199 10.27 5.92 20.25
CA PHE A 199 9.62 5.16 19.15
C PHE A 199 10.09 3.70 19.05
N LEU A 200 11.29 3.38 19.56
CA LEU A 200 11.83 2.01 19.57
C LEU A 200 10.96 1.04 20.38
N ALA A 201 10.19 1.53 21.35
CA ALA A 201 9.27 0.70 22.14
C ALA A 201 8.16 0.04 21.29
N ALA A 202 7.89 0.56 20.09
CA ALA A 202 6.94 -0.04 19.15
C ALA A 202 7.47 -1.35 18.51
N PHE A 203 8.78 -1.59 18.55
CA PHE A 203 9.41 -2.76 17.96
C PHE A 203 9.56 -3.87 19.01
N THR A 204 8.55 -4.71 19.12
CA THR A 204 8.50 -5.81 20.09
C THR A 204 8.72 -7.17 19.45
N ASN A 205 9.35 -8.07 20.22
CA ASN A 205 9.64 -9.43 19.78
C ASN A 205 8.36 -10.16 19.40
N LEU A 206 8.34 -10.82 18.24
CA LEU A 206 7.17 -11.53 17.72
C LEU A 206 6.60 -12.57 18.70
N ARG A 207 7.47 -13.23 19.44
CA ARG A 207 7.10 -14.36 20.31
C ARG A 207 6.90 -13.94 21.75
N THR A 208 7.77 -13.08 22.28
CA THR A 208 7.75 -12.72 23.71
C THR A 208 7.06 -11.38 23.98
N GLY A 209 6.92 -10.51 22.98
CA GLY A 209 6.41 -9.15 23.16
C GLY A 209 7.38 -8.20 23.85
N GLU A 210 8.61 -8.64 24.14
CA GLU A 210 9.62 -7.85 24.83
C GLU A 210 10.30 -6.85 23.88
N ALA A 211 10.90 -5.80 24.46
CA ALA A 211 11.70 -4.83 23.72
C ALA A 211 12.99 -5.45 23.17
N CYS A 212 13.53 -4.86 22.11
CA CYS A 212 14.80 -5.31 21.55
C CYS A 212 15.95 -4.97 22.52
N PRO A 213 16.77 -5.95 22.94
CA PRO A 213 17.88 -5.69 23.87
C PRO A 213 19.04 -4.93 23.21
N ASN A 214 19.13 -4.93 21.88
CA ASN A 214 20.19 -4.26 21.14
C ASN A 214 19.60 -3.18 20.22
N GLU A 215 19.51 -1.96 20.75
CA GLU A 215 19.00 -0.79 20.02
C GLU A 215 19.81 -0.49 18.76
N ASN A 216 21.14 -0.68 18.79
CA ASN A 216 22.00 -0.42 17.63
C ASN A 216 21.69 -1.37 16.47
N ALA A 217 21.44 -2.65 16.77
CA ALA A 217 21.02 -3.62 15.75
C ALA A 217 19.64 -3.27 15.19
N LEU A 218 18.72 -2.80 16.04
CA LEU A 218 17.38 -2.38 15.61
C LEU A 218 17.44 -1.14 14.70
N LEU A 219 18.17 -0.10 15.11
CA LEU A 219 18.35 1.12 14.33
C LEU A 219 19.06 0.86 13.00
N ALA A 220 20.11 0.03 12.99
CA ALA A 220 20.79 -0.37 11.77
C ALA A 220 19.85 -1.14 10.83
N THR A 221 19.00 -2.03 11.37
CA THR A 221 18.01 -2.76 10.57
C THR A 221 16.99 -1.80 9.95
N ILE A 222 16.44 -0.86 10.72
CA ILE A 222 15.51 0.17 10.22
C ILE A 222 16.16 1.00 9.12
N LEU A 223 17.43 1.41 9.31
CA LEU A 223 18.16 2.18 8.31
C LEU A 223 18.42 1.37 7.03
N ALA A 224 18.67 0.06 7.15
CA ALA A 224 18.89 -0.81 6.00
C ALA A 224 17.63 -0.91 5.12
N ASP A 225 16.46 -1.01 5.74
CA ASP A 225 15.17 -1.04 5.06
C ASP A 225 14.85 0.33 4.42
N ALA A 226 15.08 1.43 5.15
CA ALA A 226 14.82 2.78 4.66
C ALA A 226 15.72 3.19 3.48
N THR A 227 16.96 2.71 3.45
CA THR A 227 17.94 3.05 2.40
C THR A 227 18.00 2.02 1.27
N ASN A 228 17.24 0.92 1.37
CA ASN A 228 17.31 -0.23 0.46
C ASN A 228 18.76 -0.76 0.27
N LEU A 229 19.62 -0.55 1.27
CA LEU A 229 21.03 -0.96 1.23
C LEU A 229 21.18 -2.46 1.47
N GLY A 230 20.23 -3.05 2.20
CA GLY A 230 20.22 -4.45 2.61
C GLY A 230 21.11 -4.74 3.82
N LEU A 231 20.73 -5.76 4.60
CA LEU A 231 21.32 -6.06 5.90
C LEU A 231 22.83 -6.37 5.83
N SER A 232 23.29 -7.09 4.80
CA SER A 232 24.71 -7.44 4.67
C SER A 232 25.61 -6.22 4.48
N ARG A 233 25.21 -5.28 3.63
CA ARG A 233 25.98 -4.04 3.39
C ARG A 233 25.87 -3.11 4.58
N MET A 234 24.70 -3.06 5.24
CA MET A 234 24.53 -2.28 6.45
C MET A 234 25.44 -2.76 7.58
N ALA A 235 25.56 -4.08 7.79
CA ALA A 235 26.49 -4.65 8.77
C ALA A 235 27.95 -4.29 8.48
N ALA A 236 28.34 -4.23 7.20
CA ALA A 236 29.70 -3.81 6.82
C ALA A 236 29.93 -2.30 7.03
N ALA A 237 28.88 -1.48 6.92
CA ALA A 237 28.93 -0.02 7.10
C ALA A 237 28.77 0.43 8.56
N SER A 238 28.27 -0.43 9.44
CA SER A 238 27.95 -0.12 10.84
C SER A 238 28.96 -0.76 11.78
N GLN A 239 29.41 -0.02 12.78
CA GLN A 239 30.28 -0.58 13.83
C GLN A 239 29.44 -1.26 14.92
N GLY A 240 29.86 -2.44 15.37
CA GLY A 240 29.25 -3.12 16.52
C GLY A 240 28.02 -3.98 16.23
N VAL A 241 27.69 -4.22 14.96
CA VAL A 241 26.59 -5.12 14.55
C VAL A 241 27.04 -6.09 13.47
N THR A 242 26.63 -7.35 13.58
CA THR A 242 26.91 -8.37 12.56
C THR A 242 25.71 -8.62 11.68
N ARG A 243 25.93 -9.16 10.47
CA ARG A 243 24.85 -9.53 9.55
C ARG A 243 23.81 -10.44 10.22
N ASP A 244 24.25 -11.44 10.97
CA ASP A 244 23.37 -12.42 11.60
C ASP A 244 22.55 -11.78 12.73
N GLN A 245 23.12 -10.82 13.45
CA GLN A 245 22.37 -10.00 14.43
C GLN A 245 21.30 -9.15 13.75
N LEU A 246 21.61 -8.52 12.61
CA LEU A 246 20.62 -7.72 11.87
C LEU A 246 19.51 -8.60 11.30
N LEU A 247 19.85 -9.78 10.76
CA LEU A 247 18.86 -10.73 10.24
C LEU A 247 17.92 -11.22 11.35
N TRP A 248 18.47 -11.61 12.50
CA TRP A 248 17.66 -12.00 13.64
C TRP A 248 16.79 -10.85 14.16
N THR A 249 17.33 -9.63 14.21
CA THR A 249 16.59 -8.44 14.66
C THR A 249 15.45 -8.11 13.70
N HIS A 250 15.70 -8.17 12.40
CA HIS A 250 14.68 -8.01 11.37
C HIS A 250 13.55 -9.02 11.57
N ASP A 251 13.86 -10.31 11.64
CA ASP A 251 12.85 -11.37 11.73
C ASP A 251 12.06 -11.34 13.05
N ALA A 252 12.71 -10.95 14.15
CA ALA A 252 12.07 -10.95 15.46
C ALA A 252 11.24 -9.68 15.74
N TYR A 253 11.68 -8.49 15.29
CA TYR A 253 11.12 -7.19 15.73
C TYR A 253 10.47 -6.36 14.61
N ILE A 254 10.89 -6.52 13.35
CA ILE A 254 10.42 -5.67 12.24
C ILE A 254 9.15 -6.25 11.62
N ARG A 255 8.09 -5.43 11.56
CA ARG A 255 6.79 -5.72 10.93
C ARG A 255 6.16 -4.41 10.45
N ASP A 256 5.27 -4.50 9.46
CA ASP A 256 4.47 -3.35 8.98
C ASP A 256 3.71 -2.66 10.14
N ASP A 257 3.17 -3.45 11.07
CA ASP A 257 2.47 -2.91 12.24
C ASP A 257 3.41 -2.20 13.21
N SER A 258 4.64 -2.71 13.42
CA SER A 258 5.67 -2.05 14.22
C SER A 258 6.05 -0.70 13.62
N TYR A 259 6.22 -0.64 12.30
CA TYR A 259 6.49 0.62 11.58
C TYR A 259 5.34 1.62 11.69
N ARG A 260 4.10 1.17 11.53
CA ARG A 260 2.93 2.04 11.71
C ARG A 260 2.84 2.61 13.11
N ALA A 261 3.06 1.78 14.13
CA ALA A 261 3.05 2.22 15.51
C ALA A 261 4.19 3.21 15.81
N ALA A 262 5.42 2.91 15.38
CA ALA A 262 6.57 3.81 15.50
C ALA A 262 6.33 5.15 14.78
N LEU A 263 5.80 5.11 13.57
CA LEU A 263 5.47 6.31 12.78
C LEU A 263 4.43 7.18 13.50
N ALA A 264 3.41 6.58 14.12
CA ALA A 264 2.43 7.33 14.90
C ALA A 264 3.07 8.05 16.11
N VAL A 265 4.02 7.41 16.80
CA VAL A 265 4.79 8.04 17.90
C VAL A 265 5.57 9.24 17.37
N LEU A 266 6.28 9.09 16.25
CA LEU A 266 7.06 10.16 15.63
C LEU A 266 6.18 11.34 15.15
N ILE A 267 5.05 11.05 14.51
CA ILE A 267 4.08 12.07 14.06
C ILE A 267 3.55 12.85 15.27
N ASN A 268 3.17 12.16 16.35
CA ASN A 268 2.70 12.81 17.56
C ASN A 268 3.77 13.67 18.22
N ALA A 269 5.04 13.24 18.21
CA ALA A 269 6.14 14.05 18.68
C ALA A 269 6.32 15.32 17.82
N HIS A 270 6.23 15.19 16.49
CA HIS A 270 6.33 16.32 15.58
C HIS A 270 5.21 17.36 15.81
N HIS A 271 3.97 16.93 16.02
CA HIS A 271 2.85 17.82 16.33
C HIS A 271 2.98 18.57 17.67
N ARG A 272 3.85 18.13 18.59
CA ARG A 272 4.15 18.84 19.84
C ARG A 272 5.13 20.00 19.64
N LEU A 273 5.88 20.01 18.54
CA LEU A 273 6.86 21.06 18.28
C LEU A 273 6.13 22.38 17.96
N PRO A 274 6.57 23.53 18.52
CA PRO A 274 5.92 24.83 18.28
C PRO A 274 5.80 25.19 16.79
N PHE A 275 6.80 24.81 16.00
CA PHE A 275 6.86 25.09 14.56
C PHE A 275 5.80 24.34 13.74
N SER A 276 5.33 23.19 14.22
CA SER A 276 4.30 22.40 13.51
C SER A 276 2.99 23.19 13.32
N ARG A 277 2.67 24.11 14.24
CA ARG A 277 1.48 24.97 14.17
C ARG A 277 1.48 25.92 12.96
N VAL A 278 2.65 26.23 12.40
CA VAL A 278 2.77 27.09 11.21
C VAL A 278 2.23 26.38 9.96
N TRP A 279 2.30 25.05 9.92
CA TRP A 279 1.88 24.23 8.78
C TRP A 279 0.40 23.82 8.80
N GLY A 280 -0.29 24.07 9.92
CA GLY A 280 -1.70 23.75 10.12
C GLY A 280 -1.97 22.86 11.33
N ASP A 281 -3.23 22.52 11.53
CA ASP A 281 -3.73 21.67 12.63
C ASP A 281 -3.69 20.16 12.31
N GLY A 282 -3.13 19.79 11.15
CA GLY A 282 -3.06 18.41 10.66
C GLY A 282 -4.33 17.90 9.97
N ALA A 283 -5.35 18.75 9.76
CA ALA A 283 -6.57 18.37 9.04
C ALA A 283 -6.42 18.31 7.51
N THR A 284 -5.37 18.94 6.97
CA THR A 284 -5.02 18.92 5.54
C THR A 284 -3.70 18.21 5.30
N SER A 285 -3.70 17.24 4.39
CA SER A 285 -2.50 16.52 3.95
C SER A 285 -2.14 16.92 2.53
N SER A 286 -0.85 17.18 2.29
CA SER A 286 -0.27 17.30 0.95
C SER A 286 0.75 16.18 0.77
N SER A 287 0.51 15.29 -0.19
CA SER A 287 1.42 14.19 -0.50
C SER A 287 2.52 14.67 -1.45
N ALA A 288 3.74 14.84 -0.95
CA ALA A 288 4.94 15.03 -1.75
C ALA A 288 5.91 13.85 -1.54
N TRP A 289 6.43 13.31 -2.63
CA TRP A 289 7.45 12.26 -2.64
C TRP A 289 8.84 12.88 -2.47
N PHE A 290 9.63 12.40 -1.51
CA PHE A 290 11.02 12.83 -1.28
C PHE A 290 12.01 11.80 -1.87
N PRO A 291 12.80 12.13 -2.91
CA PRO A 291 13.89 11.27 -3.37
C PRO A 291 15.08 11.36 -2.41
N THR A 292 15.65 10.22 -2.03
CA THR A 292 16.81 10.08 -1.13
C THR A 292 18.18 10.03 -1.86
N ASP A 293 18.25 10.31 -3.16
CA ASP A 293 19.51 10.29 -3.92
C ASP A 293 20.04 11.72 -4.21
N ARG A 294 21.23 12.02 -3.70
CA ARG A 294 21.95 13.31 -3.82
C ARG A 294 22.53 13.58 -5.22
N SER A 295 22.31 12.71 -6.20
CA SER A 295 22.71 12.97 -7.59
C SER A 295 21.65 13.70 -8.43
N ALA A 296 20.47 13.98 -7.87
CA ALA A 296 19.49 14.87 -8.48
C ALA A 296 19.45 16.19 -7.70
N SER A 297 19.63 17.29 -8.43
CA SER A 297 19.71 18.67 -7.96
C SER A 297 18.72 19.02 -6.84
N THR A 298 19.27 19.74 -5.87
CA THR A 298 18.69 20.23 -4.62
C THR A 298 17.31 20.89 -4.78
N THR A 299 16.54 20.78 -3.69
CA THR A 299 15.41 21.64 -3.29
C THR A 299 14.05 21.21 -3.83
N THR A 300 13.21 20.67 -2.94
CA THR A 300 11.75 20.57 -3.14
C THR A 300 11.10 21.56 -2.17
N LEU A 301 10.46 22.59 -2.69
CA LEU A 301 9.65 23.52 -1.88
C LEU A 301 8.25 22.97 -1.69
N VAL A 302 7.81 22.94 -0.43
CA VAL A 302 6.41 22.77 -0.05
C VAL A 302 5.67 24.04 -0.44
N SER A 303 4.89 24.00 -1.52
CA SER A 303 3.89 25.02 -1.82
C SER A 303 2.69 24.82 -0.89
N ALA A 304 2.76 25.33 0.33
CA ALA A 304 1.57 25.72 1.08
C ALA A 304 1.13 27.08 0.51
N ARG A 305 0.21 27.09 -0.46
CA ARG A 305 -0.49 28.35 -0.78
C ARG A 305 -1.48 28.62 0.36
N PRO A 306 -1.38 29.74 1.09
CA PRO A 306 -2.46 30.17 1.96
C PRO A 306 -3.62 30.63 1.06
N ASN A 307 -4.83 30.18 1.41
CA ASN A 307 -6.14 30.56 0.87
C ASN A 307 -6.12 31.70 -0.18
N GLY A 308 -6.18 31.32 -1.46
CA GLY A 308 -6.64 32.19 -2.53
C GLY A 308 -8.09 31.87 -2.81
N ALA A 309 -8.96 32.86 -2.58
CA ALA A 309 -10.39 32.80 -2.85
C ALA A 309 -10.70 32.16 -4.22
N PHE A 310 -11.76 31.36 -4.25
CA PHE A 310 -12.44 31.04 -5.49
C PHE A 310 -12.97 32.33 -6.11
N ASP A 311 -12.17 32.98 -6.96
CA ASP A 311 -12.71 33.93 -7.92
C ASP A 311 -13.40 33.14 -9.02
N THR A 312 -14.70 32.92 -8.80
CA THR A 312 -15.65 32.77 -9.89
C THR A 312 -15.64 34.06 -10.70
N ALA A 313 -15.09 34.02 -11.91
CA ALA A 313 -15.38 35.02 -12.92
C ALA A 313 -16.11 34.34 -14.09
N PRO A 314 -17.25 34.91 -14.54
CA PRO A 314 -18.12 34.31 -15.54
C PRO A 314 -17.60 34.55 -16.96
N ILE A 315 -17.85 33.58 -17.84
CA ILE A 315 -18.40 33.64 -19.21
C ILE A 315 -18.16 32.26 -19.84
#